data_AF-A0A2M7VRE4-F1
#
_entry.id   AF-A0A2M7VRE4-F1
#
_cell.length_a   1.000
_cell.length_b   1.000
_cell.length_c   1.000
_cell.angle_alpha   90.00
_cell.angle_beta   90.00
_cell.angle_gamma   90.00
#
_symmetry.space_group_name_H-M   'P 1'
#
loop_
_entity.id
_entity.type
_entity.pdbx_description
1 polymer ?
#
loop_
_entity_poly.entity_id
_entity_poly.type
_entity_poly.pdbx_seq_one_letter_code
_entity_poly.pdbx_strand_id
1 'polypeptide(L)' 'MFSKKILLLVVLIAFQFSAYSQCAMCKAVLETDLESGGSIAKGINNGILYLLIFPYLLVLTVGYFIYRHRKKNKLAKQN' A
#
# COMPACT_ATOMS: atom_id res chain seq x y z
N MET A 1 27.22 -2.17 -18.54
CA MET A 1 26.33 -2.67 -17.45
C MET A 1 26.43 -1.84 -16.17
N PHE A 2 27.62 -1.35 -15.81
CA PHE A 2 27.85 -0.49 -14.63
C PHE A 2 27.10 0.86 -14.67
N SER A 3 27.04 1.51 -15.83
CA SER A 3 26.40 2.83 -16.00
C SER A 3 24.89 2.83 -15.75
N LYS A 4 24.19 1.72 -16.06
CA LYS A 4 22.75 1.58 -15.77
C LYS A 4 22.48 1.43 -14.28
N LYS A 5 23.38 0.76 -13.55
CA LYS A 5 23.29 0.62 -12.09
C LYS A 5 23.57 1.96 -11.39
N ILE A 6 24.55 2.72 -11.88
CA ILE A 6 24.84 4.08 -11.39
C ILE A 6 23.64 5.01 -11.65
N LEU A 7 23.07 4.98 -12.85
CA LEU A 7 21.87 5.77 -13.16
C LEU A 7 20.70 5.41 -12.24
N LEU A 8 20.44 4.11 -12.03
CA LEU A 8 19.40 3.64 -11.11
C LEU A 8 19.66 4.15 -9.68
N LEU A 9 20.90 4.09 -9.21
CA LEU A 9 21.28 4.54 -7.87
C LEU A 9 21.09 6.05 -7.70
N VAL A 10 21.45 6.84 -8.71
CA VAL A 10 21.21 8.30 -8.73
C VAL A 10 19.71 8.62 -8.72
N VAL A 11 18.90 7.89 -9.49
CA VAL A 11 17.44 8.06 -9.51
C VAL A 11 16.82 7.72 -8.16
N LEU A 12 17.25 6.61 -7.53
CA LEU A 12 16.75 6.21 -6.22
C LEU A 12 17.11 7.22 -5.13
N ILE A 13 18.34 7.76 -5.15
CA ILE A 13 18.79 8.80 -4.21
C ILE A 13 17.97 10.09 -4.42
N ALA A 14 17.76 10.52 -5.66
CA ALA A 14 16.93 11.69 -5.95
C ALA A 14 15.49 11.54 -5.44
N PHE A 15 14.92 10.33 -5.51
CA PHE A 15 13.57 10.04 -5.05
C PHE A 15 13.43 10.11 -3.51
N GLN A 16 14.50 9.84 -2.76
CA GLN A 16 14.51 9.98 -1.29
C GLN A 16 14.35 11.44 -0.85
N PHE A 17 14.97 12.39 -1.56
CA PHE A 17 14.83 13.82 -1.25
C PHE A 17 13.40 14.33 -1.49
N SER A 18 12.71 13.83 -2.52
CA SER A 18 11.29 14.14 -2.74
C SER A 18 10.37 13.47 -1.72
N ALA A 19 10.70 12.27 -1.24
CA ALA A 19 9.90 11.59 -0.22
C ALA A 19 9.98 12.30 1.14
N TYR A 20 11.18 12.72 1.55
CA TYR A 20 11.39 13.40 2.84
C TYR A 20 10.66 14.74 2.94
N SER A 21 10.61 15.50 1.84
CA SER A 21 9.88 16.77 1.76
C SER A 21 8.35 16.57 1.82
N GLN A 22 7.83 15.48 1.21
CA GLN A 22 6.41 15.13 1.33
C GLN A 22 6.03 14.68 2.75
N CYS A 23 6.92 14.00 3.47
CA CYS A 23 6.68 13.63 4.87
C CYS A 23 6.52 14.86 5.78
N ALA A 24 7.30 15.92 5.56
CA ALA A 24 7.17 17.18 6.30
C ALA A 24 5.88 17.95 5.91
N MET A 25 5.50 17.93 4.63
CA MET A 25 4.27 18.57 4.15
C MET A 25 3.01 17.88 4.68
N CYS A 26 2.95 16.54 4.60
CA CYS A 26 1.83 15.77 5.11
C CYS A 26 1.67 15.98 6.63
N LYS A 27 2.77 16.05 7.38
CA LYS A 27 2.73 16.36 8.81
C LYS A 27 2.19 17.77 9.09
N ALA A 28 2.70 18.79 8.39
CA ALA A 28 2.27 20.17 8.58
C ALA A 28 0.78 20.39 8.22
N VAL A 29 0.28 19.72 7.18
CA VAL A 29 -1.14 19.75 6.80
C VAL A 29 -2.02 19.12 7.87
N LEU A 30 -1.57 18.03 8.48
CA LEU A 30 -2.31 17.38 9.57
C LEU A 30 -2.27 18.20 10.87
N GLU A 31 -1.14 18.85 11.18
CA GLU A 31 -1.03 19.73 12.34
C GLU A 31 -1.93 20.98 12.18
N THR A 32 -1.93 21.59 11.01
CA THR A 32 -2.84 22.71 10.70
C THR A 32 -4.32 22.31 10.68
N ASP A 33 -4.65 21.08 10.25
CA ASP A 33 -6.00 20.52 10.40
C ASP A 33 -6.40 20.40 11.87
N LEU A 34 -5.52 19.94 12.77
CA LEU A 34 -5.82 19.87 14.20
C LEU A 34 -5.98 21.27 14.84
N GLU A 35 -5.10 22.22 14.49
CA GLU A 35 -5.12 23.58 15.03
C GLU A 35 -6.34 24.39 14.56
N SER A 36 -6.80 24.16 13.33
CA SER A 36 -8.01 24.78 12.77
C SER A 36 -9.32 24.09 13.19
N GLY A 37 -9.24 23.07 14.06
CA GLY A 37 -10.42 22.32 14.54
C GLY A 37 -10.96 21.29 13.54
N GLY A 38 -10.19 20.98 12.50
CA GLY A 38 -10.46 19.94 11.53
C GLY A 38 -10.43 18.52 12.11
N SER A 39 -10.92 17.57 11.32
CA SER A 39 -11.13 16.17 11.71
C SER A 39 -10.33 15.17 10.86
N ILE A 40 -9.63 15.63 9.83
CA ILE A 40 -8.87 14.80 8.90
C ILE A 40 -7.73 14.11 9.66
N ALA A 41 -7.01 14.86 10.50
CA ALA A 41 -5.91 14.34 11.30
C ALA A 41 -6.36 13.36 12.39
N LYS A 42 -7.57 13.53 12.94
CA LYS A 42 -8.18 12.56 13.87
C LYS A 42 -8.64 11.28 13.15
N GLY A 43 -9.00 11.39 11.87
CA GLY A 43 -9.52 10.29 11.05
C GLY A 43 -8.48 9.38 10.41
N ILE A 44 -7.18 9.74 10.43
CA ILE A 44 -6.15 9.04 9.65
C ILE A 44 -5.98 7.57 10.04
N ASN A 45 -6.08 7.22 11.32
CA ASN A 45 -6.01 5.82 11.79
C ASN A 45 -7.17 4.98 11.24
N ASN A 46 -8.37 5.55 11.19
CA ASN A 46 -9.54 4.90 10.60
C ASN A 46 -9.39 4.79 9.08
N GLY A 47 -8.83 5.82 8.44
CA GLY A 47 -8.54 5.80 7.00
C GLY A 47 -7.53 4.72 6.61
N ILE A 48 -6.45 4.55 7.37
CA ILE A 48 -5.46 3.48 7.15
C ILE A 48 -6.12 2.11 7.26
N LEU A 49 -6.92 1.87 8.31
CA LEU A 49 -7.65 0.62 8.47
C LEU A 49 -8.64 0.38 7.32
N TYR A 50 -9.35 1.42 6.87
CA TYR A 50 -10.29 1.32 5.75
C TYR A 50 -9.60 1.01 4.42
N LEU A 51 -8.43 1.59 4.15
CA LEU A 51 -7.65 1.28 2.95
C LEU A 51 -6.99 -0.09 3.03
N LEU A 52 -6.61 -0.54 4.23
CA LEU A 52 -5.98 -1.84 4.46
C LEU A 52 -6.98 -2.99 4.31
N ILE A 53 -8.27 -2.83 4.60
CA ILE A 53 -9.22 -3.95 4.55
C ILE A 53 -9.37 -4.53 3.13
N PHE A 54 -9.36 -3.67 2.10
CA PHE A 54 -9.53 -4.07 0.71
C PHE A 54 -8.46 -5.04 0.18
N PRO A 55 -7.14 -4.77 0.30
CA PRO A 55 -6.12 -5.70 -0.17
C PRO A 55 -6.19 -7.06 0.53
N TYR A 56 -6.54 -7.11 1.82
CA TYR A 56 -6.67 -8.38 2.55
C TYR A 56 -7.88 -9.18 2.08
N LEU A 57 -9.02 -8.51 1.88
CA LEU A 57 -10.22 -9.15 1.33
C LEU A 57 -9.95 -9.69 -0.09
N LEU A 58 -9.32 -8.91 -0.96
CA LEU A 58 -8.97 -9.34 -2.31
C LEU A 58 -8.09 -10.60 -2.31
N VAL A 59 -7.03 -10.62 -1.49
CA VAL A 59 -6.14 -11.78 -1.37
C VAL A 59 -6.91 -13.01 -0.86
N LEU A 60 -7.77 -12.83 0.14
CA LEU A 60 -8.56 -13.92 0.71
C LEU A 60 -9.57 -14.48 -0.30
N THR A 61 -10.28 -13.61 -1.02
CA THR A 61 -11.25 -14.00 -2.06
C THR A 61 -10.57 -14.76 -3.19
N VAL A 62 -9.49 -14.21 -3.76
CA VAL A 62 -8.74 -14.85 -4.85
C VAL A 62 -8.17 -16.19 -4.38
N GLY A 63 -7.55 -16.23 -3.20
CA GLY A 63 -7.01 -17.45 -2.61
C GLY A 63 -8.08 -18.53 -2.42
N TYR A 64 -9.27 -18.15 -1.94
CA TYR A 64 -10.41 -19.07 -1.79
C TYR A 64 -10.87 -19.66 -3.13
N PHE A 65 -11.00 -18.84 -4.17
CA PHE A 65 -11.39 -19.31 -5.50
C PHE A 65 -10.35 -20.26 -6.11
N ILE A 66 -9.07 -19.95 -5.97
CA ILE A 66 -7.97 -20.83 -6.41
C ILE A 66 -8.03 -22.17 -5.66
N TYR A 67 -8.16 -22.14 -4.33
CA TYR A 67 -8.28 -23.36 -3.52
C TYR A 67 -9.47 -24.21 -3.96
N ARG A 68 -10.65 -23.60 -4.12
CA ARG A 68 -11.87 -24.28 -4.55
C ARG A 68 -11.72 -24.90 -5.95
N HIS A 69 -11.14 -24.17 -6.89
CA HIS A 69 -10.89 -24.66 -8.25
C HIS A 69 -9.93 -25.86 -8.24
N ARG A 70 -8.80 -25.75 -7.52
CA ARG A 70 -7.82 -26.85 -7.41
C ARG A 70 -8.42 -28.08 -6.73
N LYS A 71 -9.25 -27.90 -5.70
CA LYS A 71 -9.95 -28.99 -5.02
C LYS A 71 -10.92 -29.73 -5.95
N LYS A 72 -11.71 -28.99 -6.74
CA LYS A 72 -12.61 -29.58 -7.76
C LYS A 72 -11.83 -30.37 -8.81
N ASN A 73 -10.73 -29.83 -9.34
CA ASN A 73 -9.93 -30.52 -10.34
C ASN A 73 -9.24 -31.78 -9.79
N LYS A 74 -8.82 -31.77 -8.51
CA LYS A 74 -8.27 -32.96 -7.84
C LYS A 74 -9.32 -34.07 -7.70
N LEU A 75 -10.55 -33.71 -7.31
CA LEU A 75 -11.67 -34.66 -7.21
C LEU A 75 -12.10 -35.20 -8.58
N ALA A 76 -12.13 -34.35 -9.61
CA ALA A 76 -12.47 -34.75 -10.98
C ALA A 76 -11.43 -35.67 -11.63
N LYS A 77 -10.16 -35.65 -11.18
CA LYS A 77 -9.09 -36.53 -11.68
C LYS A 77 -8.98 -37.86 -10.91
N GLN A 78 -9.72 -38.02 -9.81
CA GLN A 78 -9.78 -39.27 -9.02
C GLN A 78 -11.00 -40.14 -9.34
N ASN A 79 -11.92 -39.66 -10.19
CA ASN A 79 -12.98 -40.46 -10.81
C ASN A 79 -12.60 -40.77 -12.26
#